data_AF-A0A2G4E8T4-F1
#
_entry.id   AF-A0A2G4E8T4-F1
#
_cell.length_a   1.000
_cell.length_b   1.000
_cell.length_c   1.000
_cell.angle_alpha   90.00
_cell.angle_beta   90.00
_cell.angle_gamma   90.00
#
_symmetry.space_group_name_H-M   'P 1'
#
loop_
_entity.id
_entity.type
_entity.pdbx_description
1 polymer ?
#
loop_
_entity_poly.entity_id
_entity_poly.type
_entity_poly.pdbx_seq_one_letter_code
_entity_poly.pdbx_strand_id
1 'polypeptide(L)'
;MALFSQDQVEAIANALGDTAAGLSGREIEFLLSSAKMTDPGAITKRLRIYNAFADSQNSKGNRTHILEFIRLAMKPARYSRQPERFEPMRALLNQALAFASLMVDDGGNLASAAPVQTLPEAQRRARDLRADLEGRGVHPDVLKFCRAELLADNYFHAVQEAVKSVAAKMRDRTGLADDGAPLVDRVLGGEPPLLAINQRSTMSERSEHSGFANLVRGTFGMFRNPAAHEARIHWEMTKDDAEDLLTIVSLIHRRLDKAHMPPRL
;
A
#
# COMPACT_ATOMS: atom_id res chain seq x y z
N MET A 1 31.47 -0.02 -16.77
CA MET A 1 30.32 -0.79 -16.25
C MET A 1 29.89 -0.17 -14.93
N ALA A 2 28.60 -0.15 -14.62
CA ALA A 2 28.11 0.42 -13.36
C ALA A 2 28.42 -0.52 -12.18
N LEU A 3 28.85 0.07 -11.06
CA LEU A 3 29.10 -0.59 -9.78
C LEU A 3 28.20 0.04 -8.72
N PHE A 4 27.84 -0.72 -7.69
CA PHE A 4 27.29 -0.14 -6.48
C PHE A 4 28.44 0.38 -5.60
N SER A 5 28.24 1.51 -4.93
CA SER A 5 29.15 1.95 -3.87
C SER A 5 29.09 0.97 -2.68
N GLN A 6 30.10 1.01 -1.82
CA GLN A 6 30.14 0.16 -0.63
C GLN A 6 28.89 0.33 0.24
N ASP A 7 28.48 1.58 0.48
CA ASP A 7 27.30 1.92 1.26
C ASP A 7 26.00 1.39 0.62
N GLN A 8 25.91 1.41 -0.72
CA GLN A 8 24.76 0.84 -1.45
C GLN A 8 24.71 -0.69 -1.30
N VAL A 9 25.85 -1.38 -1.42
CA VAL A 9 25.92 -2.83 -1.23
C VAL A 9 25.51 -3.20 0.20
N GLU A 10 25.99 -2.44 1.18
CA GLU A 10 25.63 -2.63 2.59
C GLU A 10 24.13 -2.39 2.85
N ALA A 11 23.57 -1.30 2.34
CA ALA A 11 22.15 -0.99 2.47
C ALA A 11 21.27 -2.10 1.87
N ILE A 12 21.61 -2.59 0.67
CA ILE A 12 20.88 -3.67 0.00
C ILE A 12 20.98 -4.97 0.82
N ALA A 13 22.18 -5.31 1.30
CA ALA A 13 22.40 -6.50 2.11
C ALA A 13 21.66 -6.44 3.46
N ASN A 14 21.59 -5.26 4.07
CA ASN A 14 20.84 -5.02 5.30
C ASN A 14 19.33 -5.21 5.10
N ALA A 15 18.78 -4.73 3.99
CA ALA A 15 17.37 -4.90 3.63
C ALA A 15 17.02 -6.38 3.37
N LEU A 16 17.78 -7.05 2.51
CA LEU A 16 17.54 -8.47 2.16
C LEU A 16 17.80 -9.42 3.35
N GLY A 17 18.72 -9.04 4.24
CA GLY A 17 19.08 -9.81 5.43
C GLY A 17 18.29 -9.43 6.69
N ASP A 18 17.24 -8.61 6.58
CA ASP A 18 16.47 -8.13 7.72
C ASP A 18 15.94 -9.27 8.62
N THR A 19 15.83 -9.03 9.92
CA THR A 19 15.45 -10.06 10.90
C THR A 19 13.98 -10.45 10.78
N ALA A 20 13.09 -9.48 10.56
CA ALA A 20 11.65 -9.69 10.57
C ALA A 20 11.11 -9.97 9.16
N ALA A 21 11.48 -9.14 8.18
CA ALA A 21 10.95 -9.23 6.82
C ALA A 21 11.90 -9.91 5.83
N GLY A 22 13.18 -10.07 6.20
CA GLY A 22 14.26 -10.53 5.31
C GLY A 22 14.22 -12.00 4.91
N LEU A 23 15.17 -12.38 4.07
CA LEU A 23 15.38 -13.77 3.65
C LEU A 23 15.83 -14.61 4.84
N SER A 24 15.49 -15.90 4.83
CA SER A 24 16.05 -16.88 5.76
C SER A 24 17.45 -17.32 5.33
N GLY A 25 18.23 -17.89 6.25
CA GLY A 25 19.58 -18.38 5.95
C GLY A 25 19.61 -19.42 4.81
N ARG A 26 18.59 -20.30 4.74
CA ARG A 26 18.46 -21.30 3.67
C ARG A 26 18.13 -20.65 2.32
N GLU A 27 17.27 -19.63 2.32
CA GLU A 27 16.95 -18.88 1.10
C GLU A 27 18.18 -18.14 0.56
N ILE A 28 18.98 -17.53 1.43
CA ILE A 28 20.21 -16.84 1.04
C ILE A 28 21.18 -17.80 0.36
N GLU A 29 21.40 -18.98 0.95
CA GLU A 29 22.27 -20.02 0.39
C GLU A 29 21.86 -20.40 -1.04
N PHE A 30 20.58 -20.73 -1.20
CA PHE A 30 20.01 -21.11 -2.48
C PHE A 30 20.12 -19.99 -3.52
N LEU A 31 19.84 -18.76 -3.12
CA LEU A 31 19.88 -17.60 -4.02
C LEU A 31 21.31 -17.21 -4.42
N LEU A 32 22.29 -17.31 -3.50
CA LEU A 32 23.70 -17.06 -3.81
C LEU A 32 24.21 -18.07 -4.84
N SER A 33 23.89 -19.36 -4.64
CA SER A 33 24.21 -20.42 -5.59
C SER A 33 23.56 -20.19 -6.95
N SER A 34 22.25 -19.89 -6.96
CA SER A 34 21.48 -19.63 -8.19
C SER A 34 22.00 -18.42 -8.97
N ALA A 35 22.46 -17.39 -8.25
CA ALA A 35 23.07 -16.20 -8.82
C ALA A 35 24.57 -16.34 -9.11
N LYS A 36 25.16 -17.55 -9.01
CA LYS A 36 26.58 -17.83 -9.30
C LYS A 36 27.54 -16.95 -8.49
N MET A 37 27.27 -16.79 -7.21
CA MET A 37 28.12 -16.08 -6.24
C MET A 37 28.71 -17.05 -5.22
N THR A 38 29.90 -16.71 -4.74
CA THR A 38 30.57 -17.45 -3.68
C THR A 38 29.88 -17.17 -2.35
N ASP A 39 29.53 -18.22 -1.63
CA ASP A 39 28.93 -18.10 -0.30
C ASP A 39 30.02 -18.10 0.78
N PRO A 40 30.14 -17.02 1.58
CA PRO A 40 31.14 -16.94 2.66
C PRO A 40 30.80 -17.83 3.87
N GLY A 41 29.66 -18.52 3.86
CA GLY A 41 29.26 -19.47 4.89
C GLY A 41 28.27 -18.93 5.92
N ALA A 42 28.01 -19.72 6.98
CA ALA A 42 26.96 -19.47 7.97
C ALA A 42 27.35 -18.40 9.00
N ILE A 43 27.43 -17.15 8.56
CA ILE A 43 27.54 -15.94 9.40
C ILE A 43 26.19 -15.19 9.46
N THR A 44 26.16 -14.03 10.11
CA THR A 44 24.97 -13.18 10.17
C THR A 44 24.41 -12.89 8.78
N LYS A 45 23.10 -13.03 8.57
CA LYS A 45 22.43 -12.92 7.26
C LYS A 45 22.89 -11.73 6.43
N ARG A 46 22.86 -10.53 7.02
CA ARG A 46 23.26 -9.27 6.38
C ARG A 46 24.73 -9.30 5.94
N LEU A 47 25.62 -9.79 6.81
CA LEU A 47 27.06 -9.89 6.53
C LEU A 47 27.36 -10.95 5.47
N ARG A 48 26.62 -12.07 5.46
CA ARG A 48 26.71 -13.12 4.44
C ARG A 48 26.38 -12.58 3.05
N ILE A 49 25.27 -11.85 2.93
CA ILE A 49 24.86 -11.23 1.67
C ILE A 49 25.88 -10.17 1.24
N TYR A 50 26.29 -9.28 2.17
CA TYR A 50 27.26 -8.23 1.89
C TYR A 50 28.59 -8.77 1.37
N ASN A 51 29.19 -9.75 2.07
CA ASN A 51 30.47 -10.33 1.69
C ASN A 51 30.38 -11.02 0.32
N ALA A 52 29.30 -11.76 0.03
CA ALA A 52 29.10 -12.39 -1.26
C ALA A 52 28.93 -11.36 -2.40
N PHE A 53 28.22 -10.26 -2.14
CA PHE A 53 28.03 -9.18 -3.11
C PHE A 53 29.33 -8.43 -3.38
N ALA A 54 30.06 -8.07 -2.32
CA ALA A 54 31.34 -7.39 -2.41
C ALA A 54 32.37 -8.25 -3.17
N ASP A 55 32.50 -9.53 -2.82
CA ASP A 55 33.39 -10.48 -3.51
C ASP A 55 33.02 -10.61 -4.99
N SER A 56 31.73 -10.85 -5.31
CA SER A 56 31.31 -10.99 -6.70
C SER A 56 31.46 -9.71 -7.50
N GLN A 57 31.25 -8.52 -6.91
CA GLN A 57 31.40 -7.25 -7.60
C GLN A 57 32.88 -6.91 -7.85
N ASN A 58 33.73 -7.12 -6.84
CA ASN A 58 35.16 -6.82 -6.91
C ASN A 58 35.90 -7.75 -7.87
N SER A 59 35.59 -9.05 -7.83
CA SER A 59 36.22 -10.05 -8.71
C SER A 59 35.81 -9.89 -10.17
N LYS A 60 34.54 -9.54 -10.46
CA LYS A 60 33.99 -9.48 -11.83
C LYS A 60 33.94 -8.07 -12.41
N GLY A 61 34.21 -7.03 -11.61
CA GLY A 61 34.15 -5.63 -12.04
C GLY A 61 32.77 -5.15 -12.48
N ASN A 62 31.68 -5.78 -12.00
CA ASN A 62 30.31 -5.41 -12.35
C ASN A 62 29.28 -5.80 -11.29
N ARG A 63 28.12 -5.15 -11.32
CA ARG A 63 27.00 -5.42 -10.41
C ARG A 63 25.98 -6.46 -10.90
N THR A 64 26.23 -7.14 -12.02
CA THR A 64 25.22 -7.98 -12.71
C THR A 64 24.69 -9.10 -11.84
N HIS A 65 25.56 -9.75 -11.05
CA HIS A 65 25.18 -10.87 -10.20
C HIS A 65 24.39 -10.42 -8.96
N ILE A 66 24.65 -9.20 -8.48
CA ILE A 66 23.85 -8.57 -7.42
C ILE A 66 22.43 -8.30 -7.95
N LEU A 67 22.31 -7.74 -9.15
CA LEU A 67 21.00 -7.49 -9.78
C LEU A 67 20.25 -8.82 -10.01
N GLU A 68 20.94 -9.87 -10.44
CA GLU A 68 20.33 -11.18 -10.65
C GLU A 68 19.87 -11.80 -9.33
N PHE A 69 20.66 -11.70 -8.26
CA PHE A 69 20.22 -12.13 -6.94
C PHE A 69 18.95 -11.41 -6.50
N ILE A 70 18.89 -10.09 -6.69
CA ILE A 70 17.70 -9.30 -6.35
C ILE A 70 16.48 -9.79 -7.13
N ARG A 71 16.60 -10.00 -8.45
CA ARG A 71 15.49 -10.53 -9.27
C ARG A 71 15.02 -11.89 -8.78
N LEU A 72 15.94 -12.80 -8.46
CA LEU A 72 15.61 -14.12 -7.95
C LEU A 72 14.95 -14.04 -6.57
N ALA A 73 15.45 -13.19 -5.68
CA ALA A 73 14.91 -12.99 -4.35
C ALA A 73 13.49 -12.43 -4.39
N MET A 74 13.21 -11.54 -5.34
CA MET A 74 11.96 -10.79 -5.45
C MET A 74 10.92 -11.40 -6.40
N LYS A 75 11.10 -12.63 -6.90
CA LYS A 75 10.06 -13.31 -7.69
C LYS A 75 8.78 -13.53 -6.85
N PRO A 76 7.60 -12.99 -7.22
CA PRO A 76 6.37 -13.11 -6.44
C PRO A 76 5.96 -14.56 -6.16
N ALA A 77 6.20 -15.47 -7.11
CA ALA A 77 5.91 -16.90 -6.97
C ALA A 77 6.56 -17.55 -5.72
N ARG A 78 7.70 -17.03 -5.25
CA ARG A 78 8.37 -17.51 -4.02
C ARG A 78 7.55 -17.25 -2.76
N TYR A 79 6.69 -16.23 -2.79
CA TYR A 79 5.87 -15.77 -1.68
C TYR A 79 4.45 -16.34 -1.73
N SER A 80 4.13 -17.25 -2.66
CA SER A 80 2.80 -17.86 -2.80
C SER A 80 2.23 -18.48 -1.52
N ARG A 81 3.09 -19.02 -0.64
CA ARG A 81 2.68 -19.60 0.66
C ARG A 81 2.65 -18.59 1.82
N GLN A 82 3.29 -17.44 1.66
CA GLN A 82 3.48 -16.39 2.67
C GLN A 82 3.44 -15.01 2.00
N PRO A 83 2.31 -14.64 1.35
CA PRO A 83 2.21 -13.40 0.57
C PRO A 83 2.44 -12.15 1.42
N GLU A 84 2.15 -12.22 2.72
CA GLU A 84 2.36 -11.16 3.70
C GLU A 84 3.82 -10.71 3.84
N ARG A 85 4.80 -11.53 3.42
CA ARG A 85 6.23 -11.20 3.48
C ARG A 85 6.73 -10.38 2.29
N PHE A 86 6.01 -10.41 1.16
CA PHE A 86 6.50 -9.83 -0.08
C PHE A 86 6.64 -8.31 0.00
N GLU A 87 5.56 -7.62 0.36
CA GLU A 87 5.55 -6.15 0.39
C GLU A 87 6.51 -5.55 1.43
N PRO A 88 6.59 -6.05 2.68
CA PRO A 88 7.59 -5.57 3.64
C PRO A 88 9.02 -5.71 3.14
N MET A 89 9.35 -6.82 2.49
CA MET A 89 10.68 -7.04 1.89
C MET A 89 10.93 -6.07 0.73
N ARG A 90 9.96 -5.95 -0.18
CA ARG A 90 10.04 -5.07 -1.35
C ARG A 90 10.26 -3.62 -0.91
N ALA A 91 9.54 -3.17 0.11
CA ALA A 91 9.68 -1.82 0.65
C ALA A 91 11.09 -1.58 1.22
N LEU A 92 11.58 -2.44 2.12
CA LEU A 92 12.93 -2.31 2.67
C LEU A 92 14.01 -2.28 1.58
N LEU A 93 13.87 -3.14 0.57
CA LEU A 93 14.80 -3.21 -0.54
C LEU A 93 14.72 -1.96 -1.43
N ASN A 94 13.52 -1.46 -1.73
CA ASN A 94 13.34 -0.24 -2.52
C ASN A 94 13.92 1.00 -1.82
N GLN A 95 13.91 1.03 -0.48
CA GLN A 95 14.57 2.10 0.27
C GLN A 95 16.08 2.11 0.03
N ALA A 96 16.71 0.93 -0.01
CA ALA A 96 18.12 0.79 -0.32
C ALA A 96 18.43 1.08 -1.79
N LEU A 97 17.61 0.56 -2.72
CA LEU A 97 17.79 0.73 -4.16
C LEU A 97 17.53 2.16 -4.66
N ALA A 98 16.75 2.96 -3.93
CA ALA A 98 16.48 4.34 -4.27
C ALA A 98 17.76 5.17 -4.46
N PHE A 99 18.79 4.93 -3.64
CA PHE A 99 20.10 5.58 -3.74
C PHE A 99 20.92 5.15 -4.96
N ALA A 100 20.54 4.07 -5.63
CA ALA A 100 21.15 3.59 -6.86
C ALA A 100 20.26 3.84 -8.09
N SER A 101 19.22 4.67 -7.96
CA SER A 101 18.24 4.97 -9.02
C SER A 101 17.56 3.71 -9.58
N LEU A 102 17.32 2.74 -8.69
CA LEU A 102 16.67 1.47 -9.00
C LEU A 102 15.47 1.25 -8.09
N MET A 103 14.56 0.40 -8.53
CA MET A 103 13.48 -0.14 -7.72
C MET A 103 13.08 -1.54 -8.21
N VAL A 104 12.39 -2.27 -7.35
CA VAL A 104 11.68 -3.51 -7.66
C VAL A 104 10.20 -3.20 -7.77
N ASP A 105 9.60 -3.50 -8.91
CA ASP A 105 8.16 -3.35 -9.14
C ASP A 105 7.34 -4.43 -8.42
N ASP A 106 6.01 -4.37 -8.54
CA ASP A 106 5.07 -5.34 -7.96
C ASP A 106 5.20 -6.73 -8.59
N GLY A 107 5.62 -6.80 -9.85
CA GLY A 107 6.02 -8.04 -10.54
C GLY A 107 7.34 -8.64 -10.07
N GLY A 108 8.09 -7.97 -9.19
CA GLY A 108 9.40 -8.42 -8.71
C GLY A 108 10.56 -8.14 -9.68
N ASN A 109 10.35 -7.31 -10.70
CA ASN A 109 11.34 -6.96 -11.69
C ASN A 109 12.07 -5.67 -11.30
N LEU A 110 13.35 -5.57 -11.70
CA LEU A 110 14.14 -4.36 -11.50
C LEU A 110 13.84 -3.33 -12.58
N ALA A 111 13.48 -2.12 -12.16
CA ALA A 111 13.23 -0.96 -13.01
C ALA A 111 14.13 0.23 -12.60
N SER A 112 14.38 1.14 -13.54
CA SER A 112 15.04 2.41 -13.26
C SER A 112 14.07 3.37 -12.57
N ALA A 113 14.57 4.16 -11.62
CA ALA A 113 13.79 5.16 -10.90
C ALA A 113 14.53 6.51 -10.90
N ALA A 114 13.81 7.61 -10.61
CA ALA A 114 14.43 8.93 -10.51
C ALA A 114 15.49 8.96 -9.39
N PRO A 115 16.58 9.75 -9.48
CA PRO A 115 17.57 9.81 -8.41
C PRO A 115 16.97 10.37 -7.11
N VAL A 116 17.47 9.89 -5.97
CA VAL A 116 17.12 10.35 -4.62
C VAL A 116 18.40 10.73 -3.88
N GLN A 117 18.37 11.79 -3.07
CA GLN A 117 19.53 12.23 -2.30
C GLN A 117 19.36 12.11 -0.79
N THR A 118 18.12 12.01 -0.30
CA THR A 118 17.84 12.03 1.15
C THR A 118 17.13 10.77 1.64
N LEU A 119 17.35 10.42 2.92
CA LEU A 119 16.65 9.29 3.56
C LEU A 119 15.12 9.46 3.55
N PRO A 120 14.54 10.66 3.82
CA PRO A 120 13.09 10.85 3.72
C PRO A 120 12.53 10.60 2.33
N GLU A 121 13.21 11.05 1.28
CA GLU A 121 12.82 10.77 -0.12
C GLU A 121 12.85 9.26 -0.43
N ALA A 122 13.91 8.57 0.02
CA ALA A 122 14.05 7.13 -0.17
C ALA A 122 12.94 6.36 0.58
N GLN A 123 12.61 6.77 1.82
CA GLN A 123 11.51 6.19 2.59
C GLN A 123 10.16 6.44 1.92
N ARG A 124 9.87 7.66 1.48
CA ARG A 124 8.60 8.00 0.82
C ARG A 124 8.39 7.19 -0.46
N ARG A 125 9.47 6.95 -1.21
CA ARG A 125 9.41 6.11 -2.41
C ARG A 125 9.24 4.62 -2.09
N ALA A 126 9.90 4.16 -1.04
CA ALA A 126 9.97 2.74 -0.70
C ALA A 126 8.68 2.19 -0.12
N ARG A 127 7.89 3.02 0.55
CA ARG A 127 6.62 2.57 1.13
C ARG A 127 5.61 2.29 0.03
N ASP A 128 5.04 1.09 0.07
CA ASP A 128 3.88 0.72 -0.74
C ASP A 128 2.64 1.43 -0.21
N LEU A 129 1.64 1.68 -1.08
CA LEU A 129 0.38 2.34 -0.71
C LEU A 129 -0.24 1.66 0.52
N ARG A 130 -0.24 0.32 0.53
CA ARG A 130 -0.78 -0.45 1.66
C ARG A 130 -0.02 -0.15 2.96
N ALA A 131 1.30 -0.14 2.92
CA ALA A 131 2.14 0.11 4.09
C ALA A 131 1.96 1.55 4.63
N ASP A 132 1.82 2.53 3.74
CA ASP A 132 1.51 3.91 4.12
C ASP A 132 0.14 4.02 4.79
N LEU A 133 -0.88 3.33 4.26
CA LEU A 133 -2.21 3.30 4.85
C LEU A 133 -2.23 2.58 6.21
N GLU A 134 -1.51 1.46 6.35
CA GLU A 134 -1.34 0.77 7.62
C GLU A 134 -0.64 1.68 8.65
N GLY A 135 0.42 2.39 8.25
CA GLY A 135 1.11 3.37 9.09
C GLY A 135 0.23 4.56 9.51
N ARG A 136 -0.69 5.00 8.64
CA ARG A 136 -1.70 6.04 8.93
C ARG A 136 -2.83 5.54 9.86
N GLY A 137 -2.89 4.24 10.17
CA GLY A 137 -3.99 3.65 10.94
C GLY A 137 -5.32 3.68 10.19
N VAL A 138 -5.28 3.43 8.87
CA VAL A 138 -6.46 3.35 8.01
C VAL A 138 -7.36 2.19 8.41
N HIS A 139 -8.67 2.39 8.30
CA HIS A 139 -9.68 1.45 8.76
C HIS A 139 -9.52 0.07 8.11
N PRO A 140 -9.66 -1.06 8.84
CA PRO A 140 -9.48 -2.41 8.29
C PRO A 140 -10.34 -2.71 7.07
N ASP A 141 -11.56 -2.18 6.99
CA ASP A 141 -12.41 -2.38 5.81
C ASP A 141 -11.83 -1.73 4.56
N VAL A 142 -11.09 -0.62 4.68
CA VAL A 142 -10.40 0.01 3.54
C VAL A 142 -9.17 -0.82 3.13
N LEU A 143 -8.42 -1.32 4.11
CA LEU A 143 -7.24 -2.17 3.88
C LEU A 143 -7.57 -3.48 3.16
N LYS A 144 -8.81 -3.97 3.23
CA LYS A 144 -9.27 -5.15 2.48
C LYS A 144 -9.18 -4.96 0.96
N PHE A 145 -9.32 -3.72 0.48
CA PHE A 145 -9.31 -3.34 -0.94
C PHE A 145 -7.96 -2.81 -1.41
N CYS A 146 -6.97 -2.72 -0.51
CA CYS A 146 -5.59 -2.37 -0.82
C CYS A 146 -4.72 -3.64 -0.92
N ARG A 147 -5.17 -4.63 -1.71
CA ARG A 147 -4.40 -5.84 -2.02
C ARG A 147 -3.58 -5.60 -3.28
N ALA A 148 -2.40 -6.23 -3.37
CA ALA A 148 -1.46 -6.05 -4.48
C ALA A 148 -2.12 -6.17 -5.87
N GLU A 149 -3.06 -7.09 -6.02
CA GLU A 149 -3.84 -7.33 -7.26
C GLU A 149 -4.67 -6.11 -7.70
N LEU A 150 -5.21 -5.34 -6.76
CA LEU A 150 -6.00 -4.13 -7.03
C LEU A 150 -5.13 -2.87 -7.22
N LEU A 151 -3.88 -2.91 -6.76
CA LEU A 151 -2.91 -1.83 -6.91
C LEU A 151 -2.18 -1.89 -8.27
N ALA A 152 -1.97 -3.09 -8.79
CA ALA A 152 -1.39 -3.33 -10.11
C ALA A 152 -2.29 -2.77 -11.25
N ASP A 153 -3.60 -2.75 -11.04
CA ASP A 153 -4.59 -2.48 -12.10
C ASP A 153 -5.11 -1.03 -12.18
N ASN A 154 -4.68 -0.11 -11.27
CA ASN A 154 -4.97 1.34 -11.18
C ASN A 154 -5.55 1.72 -9.79
N TYR A 155 -4.91 2.67 -9.09
CA TYR A 155 -5.36 3.21 -7.80
C TYR A 155 -6.82 3.66 -7.77
N PHE A 156 -7.34 4.12 -8.92
CA PHE A 156 -8.74 4.47 -9.08
C PHE A 156 -9.68 3.31 -8.73
N HIS A 157 -9.34 2.08 -9.13
CA HIS A 157 -10.14 0.91 -8.81
C HIS A 157 -10.13 0.61 -7.30
N ALA A 158 -8.97 0.71 -6.64
CA ALA A 158 -8.87 0.52 -5.19
C ALA A 158 -9.73 1.54 -4.41
N VAL A 159 -9.68 2.83 -4.80
CA VAL A 159 -10.53 3.87 -4.20
C VAL A 159 -12.01 3.60 -4.45
N GLN A 160 -12.38 3.24 -5.68
CA GLN A 160 -13.77 2.97 -6.03
C GLN A 160 -14.35 1.79 -5.23
N GLU A 161 -13.61 0.70 -5.07
CA GLU A 161 -14.02 -0.44 -4.24
C GLU A 161 -14.10 -0.08 -2.75
N ALA A 162 -13.16 0.72 -2.25
CA ALA A 162 -13.22 1.23 -0.88
C ALA A 162 -14.48 2.09 -0.66
N VAL A 163 -14.88 2.95 -1.60
CA VAL A 163 -16.14 3.72 -1.51
C VAL A 163 -17.36 2.81 -1.55
N LYS A 164 -17.39 1.78 -2.40
CA LYS A 164 -18.48 0.78 -2.43
C LYS A 164 -18.65 0.07 -1.09
N SER A 165 -17.56 -0.17 -0.36
CA SER A 165 -17.62 -0.79 0.96
C SER A 165 -18.38 0.04 2.01
N VAL A 166 -18.37 1.37 1.89
CA VAL A 166 -19.18 2.27 2.73
C VAL A 166 -20.67 2.06 2.44
N ALA A 167 -21.03 1.93 1.16
CA ALA A 167 -22.40 1.68 0.73
C ALA A 167 -22.91 0.35 1.30
N ALA A 168 -22.11 -0.70 1.14
CA ALA A 168 -22.41 -2.02 1.70
C ALA A 168 -22.65 -1.95 3.21
N LYS A 169 -21.75 -1.31 3.97
CA LYS A 169 -21.92 -1.13 5.42
C LYS A 169 -23.22 -0.42 5.78
N MET A 170 -23.58 0.65 5.07
CA MET A 170 -24.84 1.36 5.34
C MET A 170 -26.06 0.47 5.06
N ARG A 171 -26.04 -0.31 3.97
CA ARG A 171 -27.13 -1.26 3.66
C ARG A 171 -27.23 -2.36 4.71
N ASP A 172 -26.11 -2.99 5.05
CA ASP A 172 -26.06 -4.05 6.07
C ASP A 172 -26.63 -3.58 7.41
N ARG A 173 -26.36 -2.33 7.77
CA ARG A 173 -26.86 -1.74 9.01
C ARG A 173 -28.34 -1.33 8.95
N THR A 174 -28.86 -0.93 7.81
CA THR A 174 -30.20 -0.31 7.71
C THR A 174 -31.25 -1.16 7.00
N GLY A 175 -30.85 -2.22 6.31
CA GLY A 175 -31.70 -3.04 5.45
C GLY A 175 -32.13 -2.36 4.15
N LEU A 176 -31.59 -1.18 3.82
CA LEU A 176 -31.90 -0.49 2.57
C LEU A 176 -31.24 -1.15 1.36
N ALA A 177 -31.87 -1.02 0.20
CA ALA A 177 -31.36 -1.52 -1.09
C ALA A 177 -30.92 -0.38 -2.03
N ASP A 178 -31.04 0.88 -1.61
CA ASP A 178 -30.65 2.04 -2.42
C ASP A 178 -29.13 2.09 -2.66
N ASP A 179 -28.70 2.97 -3.56
CA ASP A 179 -27.29 3.21 -3.83
C ASP A 179 -27.01 4.68 -4.19
N GLY A 180 -25.76 5.12 -3.97
CA GLY A 180 -25.34 6.50 -4.20
C GLY A 180 -25.96 7.53 -3.26
N ALA A 181 -26.18 8.74 -3.77
CA ALA A 181 -26.78 9.83 -3.00
C ALA A 181 -28.15 9.44 -2.36
N PRO A 182 -29.08 8.75 -3.05
CA PRO A 182 -30.32 8.28 -2.43
C PRO A 182 -30.11 7.43 -1.18
N LEU A 183 -29.10 6.54 -1.17
CA LEU A 183 -28.78 5.75 0.02
C LEU A 183 -28.30 6.66 1.15
N VAL A 184 -27.38 7.58 0.87
CA VAL A 184 -26.84 8.52 1.87
C VAL A 184 -27.95 9.39 2.46
N ASP A 185 -28.79 9.96 1.60
CA ASP A 185 -29.87 10.86 1.99
C ASP A 185 -30.90 10.14 2.87
N ARG A 186 -31.19 8.86 2.58
CA ARG A 186 -32.09 8.04 3.42
C ARG A 186 -31.45 7.60 4.72
N VAL A 187 -30.15 7.27 4.73
CA VAL A 187 -29.46 6.72 5.91
C VAL A 187 -29.10 7.81 6.92
N LEU A 188 -28.55 8.93 6.44
CA LEU A 188 -27.97 9.99 7.26
C LEU A 188 -28.79 11.30 7.20
N GLY A 189 -29.72 11.43 6.26
CA GLY A 189 -30.64 12.57 6.23
C GLY A 189 -31.85 12.40 7.15
N GLY A 190 -32.63 13.47 7.29
CA GLY A 190 -33.87 13.48 8.07
C GLY A 190 -33.72 13.79 9.56
N GLU A 191 -34.87 13.87 10.22
CA GLU A 191 -35.05 14.17 11.65
C GLU A 191 -36.14 13.24 12.24
N PRO A 192 -35.79 12.11 12.89
CA PRO A 192 -34.45 11.57 13.08
C PRO A 192 -33.93 10.78 11.86
N PRO A 193 -32.60 10.64 11.68
CA PRO A 193 -32.00 9.84 10.63
C PRO A 193 -32.10 8.35 10.94
N LEU A 194 -31.86 7.48 9.96
CA LEU A 194 -31.76 6.03 10.26
C LEU A 194 -30.51 5.74 11.10
N LEU A 195 -29.38 6.39 10.79
CA LEU A 195 -28.14 6.30 11.56
C LEU A 195 -27.69 7.70 12.00
N ALA A 196 -27.52 7.90 13.31
CA ALA A 196 -26.96 9.11 13.90
C ALA A 196 -25.50 8.86 14.34
N ILE A 197 -24.58 9.77 13.99
CA ILE A 197 -23.15 9.66 14.36
C ILE A 197 -22.83 10.24 15.75
N ASN A 198 -23.78 10.96 16.34
CA ASN A 198 -23.71 11.62 17.64
C ASN A 198 -25.14 11.72 18.21
N GLN A 199 -25.34 12.36 19.36
CA GLN A 199 -26.64 12.42 20.04
C GLN A 199 -27.64 13.40 19.40
N ARG A 200 -27.18 14.33 18.55
CA ARG A 200 -28.01 15.36 17.90
C ARG A 200 -28.88 16.20 18.86
N SER A 201 -28.46 16.32 20.12
CA SER A 201 -29.17 17.06 21.17
C SER A 201 -28.95 18.57 21.05
N THR A 202 -27.78 18.98 20.57
CA THR A 202 -27.42 20.39 20.37
C THR A 202 -27.43 20.79 18.90
N MET A 203 -27.53 22.10 18.64
CA MET A 203 -27.38 22.64 17.27
C MET A 203 -26.03 22.27 16.65
N SER A 204 -24.94 22.28 17.42
CA SER A 204 -23.61 21.87 16.94
C SER A 204 -23.58 20.39 16.52
N GLU A 205 -24.18 19.49 17.30
CA GLU A 205 -24.22 18.07 16.95
C GLU A 205 -25.06 17.80 15.70
N ARG A 206 -26.19 18.50 15.55
CA ARG A 206 -27.02 18.44 14.32
C ARG A 206 -26.23 18.94 13.11
N SER A 207 -25.51 20.04 13.25
CA SER A 207 -24.64 20.57 12.20
C SER A 207 -23.47 19.63 11.85
N GLU A 208 -22.81 19.03 12.84
CA GLU A 208 -21.75 18.02 12.61
C GLU A 208 -22.31 16.82 11.84
N HIS A 209 -23.49 16.34 12.22
CA HIS A 209 -24.13 15.21 11.56
C HIS A 209 -24.51 15.53 10.10
N SER A 210 -25.12 16.69 9.86
CA SER A 210 -25.43 17.17 8.50
C SER A 210 -24.16 17.37 7.66
N GLY A 211 -23.09 17.90 8.27
CA GLY A 211 -21.78 18.03 7.62
C GLY A 211 -21.18 16.68 7.23
N PHE A 212 -21.30 15.68 8.10
CA PHE A 212 -20.89 14.32 7.79
C PHE A 212 -21.72 13.69 6.66
N ALA A 213 -23.05 13.86 6.67
CA ALA A 213 -23.91 13.39 5.58
C ALA A 213 -23.49 13.98 4.23
N ASN A 214 -23.20 15.29 4.19
CA ASN A 214 -22.70 15.98 3.00
C ASN A 214 -21.33 15.47 2.54
N LEU A 215 -20.41 15.20 3.47
CA LEU A 215 -19.12 14.60 3.14
C LEU A 215 -19.31 13.24 2.46
N VAL A 216 -20.10 12.35 3.06
CA VAL A 216 -20.35 11.01 2.49
C VAL A 216 -21.02 11.14 1.12
N ARG A 217 -22.01 12.02 0.98
CA ARG A 217 -22.69 12.28 -0.30
C ARG A 217 -21.71 12.78 -1.38
N GLY A 218 -20.81 13.69 -1.02
CA GLY A 218 -19.76 14.21 -1.89
C GLY A 218 -18.75 13.14 -2.31
N THR A 219 -18.29 12.31 -1.36
CA THR A 219 -17.40 11.17 -1.66
C THR A 219 -18.05 10.21 -2.66
N PHE A 220 -19.33 9.87 -2.48
CA PHE A 220 -20.04 9.04 -3.46
C PHE A 220 -20.17 9.73 -4.82
N GLY A 221 -20.47 11.03 -4.86
CA GLY A 221 -20.57 11.81 -6.09
C GLY A 221 -19.27 11.86 -6.89
N MET A 222 -18.12 11.95 -6.22
CA MET A 222 -16.80 11.99 -6.85
C MET A 222 -16.43 10.68 -7.56
N PHE A 223 -16.88 9.53 -7.04
CA PHE A 223 -16.50 8.19 -7.56
C PHE A 223 -17.64 7.41 -8.21
N ARG A 224 -18.88 7.91 -8.15
CA ARG A 224 -19.97 7.44 -9.01
C ARG A 224 -19.79 8.04 -10.40
N ASN A 225 -19.18 7.22 -11.25
CA ASN A 225 -19.29 7.27 -12.70
C ASN A 225 -18.52 8.36 -13.48
N PRO A 226 -17.17 8.38 -13.45
CA PRO A 226 -16.37 9.00 -14.51
C PRO A 226 -16.34 8.16 -15.82
N ALA A 227 -16.64 6.86 -15.72
CA ALA A 227 -16.45 5.91 -16.83
C ALA A 227 -17.52 5.97 -17.93
N ALA A 228 -18.61 6.73 -17.75
CA ALA A 228 -19.68 6.82 -18.74
C ALA A 228 -19.54 7.98 -19.75
N HIS A 229 -18.69 8.99 -19.51
CA HIS A 229 -18.64 10.17 -20.39
C HIS A 229 -17.26 10.71 -20.77
N GLU A 230 -16.15 10.24 -20.20
CA GLU A 230 -14.81 10.55 -20.74
C GLU A 230 -13.95 9.30 -20.81
N ALA A 231 -13.16 9.20 -21.88
CA ALA A 231 -12.25 8.08 -22.08
C ALA A 231 -11.37 7.91 -20.83
N ARG A 232 -11.21 6.66 -20.37
CA ARG A 232 -10.37 6.15 -19.27
C ARG A 232 -8.92 6.70 -19.22
N ILE A 233 -8.54 7.48 -20.23
CA ILE A 233 -7.24 8.06 -20.53
C ILE A 233 -6.98 9.37 -19.75
N HIS A 234 -8.00 10.06 -19.24
CA HIS A 234 -7.82 11.41 -18.67
C HIS A 234 -7.75 11.52 -17.14
N TRP A 235 -8.03 10.46 -16.38
CA TRP A 235 -7.95 10.52 -14.92
C TRP A 235 -6.79 9.65 -14.40
N GLU A 236 -5.57 10.17 -14.54
CA GLU A 236 -4.41 9.61 -13.84
C GLU A 236 -4.55 9.94 -12.35
N MET A 237 -4.89 8.94 -11.53
CA MET A 237 -4.86 9.07 -10.08
C MET A 237 -3.45 8.77 -9.58
N THR A 238 -2.84 9.73 -8.88
CA THR A 238 -1.53 9.49 -8.27
C THR A 238 -1.67 8.65 -7.00
N LYS A 239 -0.55 8.11 -6.52
CA LYS A 239 -0.50 7.43 -5.22
C LYS A 239 -0.93 8.36 -4.08
N ASP A 240 -0.46 9.61 -4.10
CA ASP A 240 -0.79 10.61 -3.07
C ASP A 240 -2.32 10.88 -3.04
N ASP A 241 -2.96 11.02 -4.22
CA ASP A 241 -4.42 11.16 -4.30
C ASP A 241 -5.13 9.96 -3.69
N ALA A 242 -4.67 8.74 -4.02
CA ALA A 242 -5.24 7.52 -3.49
C ALA A 242 -5.13 7.43 -1.96
N GLU A 243 -3.98 7.80 -1.40
CA GLU A 243 -3.75 7.83 0.05
C GLU A 243 -4.74 8.75 0.77
N ASP A 244 -4.94 9.94 0.24
CA ASP A 244 -5.80 10.96 0.86
C ASP A 244 -7.27 10.56 0.76
N LEU A 245 -7.69 10.04 -0.39
CA LEU A 245 -9.05 9.54 -0.61
C LEU A 245 -9.36 8.33 0.27
N LEU A 246 -8.46 7.35 0.35
CA LEU A 246 -8.63 6.18 1.22
C LEU A 246 -8.64 6.57 2.71
N THR A 247 -7.93 7.65 3.08
CA THR A 247 -7.99 8.22 4.43
C THR A 247 -9.35 8.86 4.75
N ILE A 248 -9.99 9.53 3.78
CA ILE A 248 -11.36 10.03 3.92
C ILE A 248 -12.35 8.87 4.10
N VAL A 249 -12.26 7.84 3.25
CA VAL A 249 -13.11 6.64 3.35
C VAL A 249 -12.93 5.95 4.71
N SER A 250 -11.70 5.91 5.22
CA SER A 250 -11.37 5.40 6.55
C SER A 250 -12.05 6.19 7.67
N LEU A 251 -12.05 7.52 7.60
CA LEU A 251 -12.80 8.37 8.54
C LEU A 251 -14.29 8.06 8.52
N ILE A 252 -14.87 7.89 7.33
CA ILE A 252 -16.29 7.58 7.16
C ILE A 252 -16.64 6.25 7.83
N HIS A 253 -15.86 5.20 7.58
CA HIS A 253 -16.04 3.90 8.26
C HIS A 253 -16.02 4.05 9.78
N ARG A 254 -14.99 4.71 10.34
CA ARG A 254 -14.87 4.90 11.79
C ARG A 254 -16.06 5.63 12.41
N ARG A 255 -16.64 6.60 11.69
CA ARG A 255 -17.84 7.33 12.14
C ARG A 255 -19.09 6.45 12.03
N LEU A 256 -19.22 5.67 10.96
CA LEU A 256 -20.31 4.71 10.81
C LEU A 256 -20.26 3.59 11.85
N ASP A 257 -19.08 3.09 12.24
CA ASP A 257 -18.98 2.05 13.28
C ASP A 257 -19.51 2.52 14.63
N LYS A 258 -19.34 3.81 14.93
CA LYS A 258 -19.82 4.43 16.17
C LYS A 258 -21.25 4.95 16.08
N ALA A 259 -21.85 4.98 14.89
CA ALA A 259 -23.19 5.50 14.70
C ALA A 259 -24.24 4.55 15.30
N HIS A 260 -25.38 5.06 15.73
CA HIS A 260 -26.48 4.29 16.31
C HIS A 260 -27.80 4.63 15.64
N MET A 261 -28.79 3.74 15.78
CA MET A 261 -30.16 4.05 15.36
C MET A 261 -30.86 4.82 16.49
N PRO A 262 -31.26 6.08 16.28
CA PRO A 262 -32.01 6.81 17.28
C PRO A 262 -33.41 6.18 17.47
N PRO A 263 -34.03 6.34 18.66
CA PRO A 263 -35.38 5.86 18.92
C PRO A 263 -36.36 6.47 17.92
N ARG A 264 -37.28 5.65 17.38
CA ARG A 264 -38.38 6.12 16.54
C ARG A 264 -39.66 6.11 17.38
N LEU A 265 -40.34 7.25 17.39
CA LEU A 265 -41.70 7.41 17.93
C LEU A 265 -42.71 6.86 16.93
#